data_AF-Q8G9R4-F1
#
_entry.id   AF-Q8G9R4-F1
#
_cell.length_a   1.000
_cell.length_b   1.000
_cell.length_c   1.000
_cell.angle_alpha   90.00
_cell.angle_beta   90.00
_cell.angle_gamma   90.00
#
_symmetry.space_group_name_H-M   'P 1'
#
loop_
_entity.id
_entity.type
_entity.pdbx_description
1 polymer ?
#
loop_
_entity_poly.entity_id
_entity_poly.type
_entity_poly.pdbx_seq_one_letter_code
_entity_poly.pdbx_strand_id
1 'polypeptide(L)'
;GRKASSTVLTLQASEGITSDKNAEISLYDGATLNLASNSVKLNGNVWMGRLQYVGAYLAPSYSTINTSKVTGEVDFNHLTVGDKNAAQAGIIASNKTHIGTLDLWQSAGLNIIAPPEGGYKNQTNNTPSQSGAKNDKNESANNNQQNSAQNNNNTSVINPPNSVQKTEIQPTHVIDGPFAGGKNTVVNINRINTNADGTIRVGGYKASLTTN
;
A
#
# COMPACT_ATOMS: atom_id res chain seq x y z
N GLY A 1 20.08 -12.17 10.87
CA GLY A 1 19.70 -10.77 11.17
C GLY A 1 18.19 -10.60 11.11
N ARG A 2 17.68 -9.42 11.48
CA ARG A 2 16.25 -9.10 11.35
C ARG A 2 15.83 -9.09 9.87
N LYS A 3 14.63 -9.57 9.58
CA LYS A 3 14.06 -9.54 8.23
C LYS A 3 13.46 -8.16 7.96
N ALA A 4 13.51 -7.73 6.71
CA ALA A 4 12.85 -6.49 6.28
C ALA A 4 11.33 -6.63 6.36
N SER A 5 10.66 -5.53 6.68
CA SER A 5 9.20 -5.38 6.69
C SER A 5 8.75 -4.50 5.52
N SER A 6 7.45 -4.23 5.42
CA SER A 6 6.89 -3.31 4.44
C SER A 6 7.43 -1.88 4.60
N THR A 7 7.41 -1.13 3.50
CA THR A 7 7.81 0.27 3.44
C THR A 7 6.94 1.04 2.45
N VAL A 8 6.71 2.32 2.76
CA VAL A 8 6.00 3.24 1.87
C VAL A 8 6.88 4.46 1.64
N LEU A 9 7.28 4.67 0.39
CA LEU A 9 7.99 5.87 -0.05
C LEU A 9 7.01 6.76 -0.82
N THR A 10 7.00 8.05 -0.50
CA THR A 10 6.20 9.05 -1.23
C THR A 10 7.13 10.09 -1.81
N LEU A 11 7.10 10.25 -3.13
CA LEU A 11 7.79 11.32 -3.85
C LEU A 11 6.75 12.31 -4.34
N GLN A 12 6.87 13.55 -3.90
CA GLN A 12 5.98 14.63 -4.29
C GLN A 12 6.79 15.79 -4.88
N ALA A 13 6.43 16.18 -6.09
CA ALA A 13 7.04 17.29 -6.81
C ALA A 13 5.95 18.13 -7.48
N SER A 14 6.15 19.43 -7.60
CA SER A 14 5.17 20.32 -8.26
C SER A 14 5.22 20.23 -9.77
N GLU A 15 6.37 19.89 -10.36
CA GLU A 15 6.55 19.87 -11.81
C GLU A 15 6.53 18.45 -12.36
N GLY A 16 7.56 17.66 -12.11
CA GLY A 16 7.62 16.29 -12.57
C GLY A 16 8.67 15.46 -11.86
N ILE A 17 8.54 14.14 -11.98
CA ILE A 17 9.48 13.16 -11.44
C ILE A 17 10.08 12.43 -12.64
N THR A 18 11.37 12.65 -12.88
CA THR A 18 12.10 12.02 -13.98
C THR A 18 13.24 11.15 -13.46
N SER A 19 13.63 10.12 -14.21
CA SER A 19 14.85 9.35 -13.94
C SER A 19 15.78 9.33 -15.13
N ASP A 20 17.08 9.14 -14.89
CA ASP A 20 18.05 8.89 -15.96
C ASP A 20 17.85 7.50 -16.56
N LYS A 21 18.33 7.31 -17.79
CA LYS A 21 18.25 6.03 -18.51
C LYS A 21 18.92 4.86 -17.78
N ASN A 22 19.93 5.14 -16.97
CA ASN A 22 20.68 4.13 -16.22
C ASN A 22 20.16 3.93 -14.78
N ALA A 23 19.12 4.68 -14.38
CA ALA A 23 18.52 4.50 -13.06
C ALA A 23 17.79 3.16 -12.99
N GLU A 24 17.94 2.45 -11.87
CA GLU A 24 17.12 1.28 -11.57
C GLU A 24 16.30 1.56 -10.30
N ILE A 25 14.98 1.44 -10.41
CA ILE A 25 14.06 1.56 -9.28
C ILE A 25 13.54 0.15 -8.97
N SER A 26 14.12 -0.49 -7.95
CA SER A 26 13.74 -1.84 -7.53
C SER A 26 12.82 -1.81 -6.31
N LEU A 27 11.59 -2.31 -6.45
CA LEU A 27 10.66 -2.55 -5.37
C LEU A 27 10.70 -4.04 -5.00
N TYR A 28 10.95 -4.30 -3.72
CA TYR A 28 10.92 -5.63 -3.12
C TYR A 28 9.57 -5.90 -2.46
N ASP A 29 9.42 -7.09 -1.87
CA ASP A 29 8.22 -7.47 -1.14
C ASP A 29 7.84 -6.43 -0.06
N GLY A 30 6.57 -6.04 -0.06
CA GLY A 30 6.00 -5.06 0.87
C GLY A 30 6.33 -3.59 0.55
N ALA A 31 7.00 -3.29 -0.57
CA ALA A 31 7.32 -1.92 -0.95
C ALA A 31 6.17 -1.24 -1.71
N THR A 32 5.83 -0.02 -1.31
CA THR A 32 4.91 0.86 -2.03
C THR A 32 5.61 2.18 -2.39
N LEU A 33 5.49 2.61 -3.65
CA LEU A 33 5.98 3.89 -4.15
C LEU A 33 4.79 4.76 -4.58
N ASN A 34 4.52 5.83 -3.83
CA ASN A 34 3.54 6.83 -4.20
C ASN A 34 4.21 7.98 -4.96
N LEU A 35 3.68 8.33 -6.13
CA LEU A 35 4.15 9.43 -6.96
C LEU A 35 3.04 10.47 -7.10
N ALA A 36 3.35 11.72 -6.76
CA ALA A 36 2.44 12.85 -6.87
C ALA A 36 3.16 14.02 -7.55
N SER A 37 2.78 14.31 -8.79
CA SER A 37 3.36 15.41 -9.59
C SER A 37 2.52 15.69 -10.84
N ASN A 38 2.90 16.66 -11.67
CA ASN A 38 2.19 16.85 -12.94
C ASN A 38 2.58 15.80 -13.98
N SER A 39 3.78 15.25 -13.92
CA SER A 39 4.23 14.24 -14.88
C SER A 39 5.26 13.30 -14.25
N VAL A 40 5.22 12.03 -14.64
CA VAL A 40 6.21 11.03 -14.25
C VAL A 40 6.83 10.45 -15.50
N LYS A 41 8.16 10.49 -15.61
CA LYS A 41 8.90 9.91 -16.73
C LYS A 41 10.10 9.11 -16.24
N LEU A 42 9.92 7.80 -16.11
CA LEU A 42 10.96 6.90 -15.62
C LEU A 42 11.67 6.27 -16.82
N ASN A 43 12.82 6.84 -17.22
CA ASN A 43 13.56 6.43 -18.40
C ASN A 43 14.40 5.16 -18.17
N GLY A 44 14.75 4.88 -16.92
CA GLY A 44 15.46 3.67 -16.51
C GLY A 44 14.55 2.45 -16.30
N ASN A 45 15.11 1.37 -15.76
CA ASN A 45 14.34 0.16 -15.46
C ASN A 45 13.60 0.31 -14.13
N VAL A 46 12.31 0.05 -14.14
CA VAL A 46 11.49 -0.08 -12.94
C VAL A 46 11.24 -1.56 -12.71
N TRP A 47 11.75 -2.11 -11.62
CA TRP A 47 11.63 -3.52 -11.28
C TRP A 47 10.69 -3.71 -10.09
N MET A 48 9.55 -4.34 -10.34
CA MET A 48 8.55 -4.64 -9.33
C MET A 48 8.62 -6.11 -8.89
N GLY A 49 8.63 -6.35 -7.59
CA GLY A 49 8.59 -7.69 -7.01
C GLY A 49 9.90 -8.47 -7.13
N ARG A 50 11.04 -7.78 -7.00
CA ARG A 50 12.37 -8.40 -7.11
C ARG A 50 12.63 -9.39 -5.97
N LEU A 51 13.42 -10.44 -6.25
CA LEU A 51 13.78 -11.46 -5.27
C LEU A 51 14.56 -10.85 -4.10
N GLN A 52 13.98 -10.85 -2.91
CA GLN A 52 14.57 -10.22 -1.73
C GLN A 52 15.69 -11.04 -1.09
N TYR A 53 15.58 -12.37 -1.11
CA TYR A 53 16.55 -13.27 -0.51
C TYR A 53 16.93 -14.39 -1.48
N VAL A 54 18.22 -14.70 -1.53
CA VAL A 54 18.74 -15.83 -2.31
C VAL A 54 18.02 -17.11 -1.92
N GLY A 55 17.54 -17.85 -2.92
CA GLY A 55 16.84 -19.14 -2.73
C GLY A 55 15.35 -19.04 -2.35
N ALA A 56 14.81 -17.84 -2.10
CA ALA A 56 13.40 -17.66 -1.72
C ALA A 56 12.45 -17.61 -2.93
N TYR A 57 12.66 -18.45 -3.94
CA TYR A 57 11.93 -18.43 -5.22
C TYR A 57 10.42 -18.70 -5.10
N LEU A 58 10.01 -19.35 -4.00
CA LEU A 58 8.61 -19.66 -3.72
C LEU A 58 7.88 -18.52 -2.97
N ALA A 59 8.61 -17.51 -2.48
CA ALA A 59 7.99 -16.40 -1.79
C ALA A 59 7.27 -15.50 -2.82
N PRO A 60 5.95 -15.27 -2.67
CA PRO A 60 5.30 -14.22 -3.44
C PRO A 60 5.90 -12.88 -3.04
N SER A 61 6.07 -11.98 -4.00
CA SER A 61 6.58 -10.63 -3.77
C SER A 61 5.55 -9.62 -4.22
N TYR A 62 5.00 -8.87 -3.26
CA TYR A 62 4.00 -7.85 -3.51
C TYR A 62 4.66 -6.48 -3.56
N SER A 63 4.35 -5.70 -4.60
CA SER A 63 4.82 -4.33 -4.69
C SER A 63 3.79 -3.46 -5.40
N THR A 64 3.73 -2.20 -4.99
CA THR A 64 2.75 -1.25 -5.51
C THR A 64 3.43 0.02 -5.97
N ILE A 65 3.12 0.46 -7.19
CA ILE A 65 3.38 1.84 -7.63
C ILE A 65 2.03 2.54 -7.72
N ASN A 66 1.90 3.65 -7.01
CA ASN A 66 0.68 4.43 -6.99
C ASN A 66 0.94 5.79 -7.64
N THR A 67 0.39 5.97 -8.84
CA THR A 67 0.43 7.22 -9.60
C THR A 67 -0.94 7.90 -9.66
N SER A 68 -1.88 7.53 -8.78
CA SER A 68 -3.23 8.12 -8.73
C SER A 68 -3.25 9.64 -8.57
N LYS A 69 -2.17 10.21 -8.01
CA LYS A 69 -2.01 11.66 -7.80
C LYS A 69 -1.18 12.33 -8.89
N VAL A 70 -0.87 11.64 -9.99
CA VAL A 70 -0.24 12.24 -11.16
C VAL A 70 -1.34 12.84 -12.04
N THR A 71 -1.29 14.14 -12.26
CA THR A 71 -2.36 14.87 -12.96
C THR A 71 -2.23 14.83 -14.48
N GLY A 72 -0.99 14.75 -14.98
CA GLY A 72 -0.70 14.56 -16.40
C GLY A 72 -0.39 13.10 -16.72
N GLU A 73 0.70 12.88 -17.46
CA GLU A 73 1.04 11.58 -18.03
C GLU A 73 2.09 10.85 -17.19
N VAL A 74 1.98 9.52 -17.18
CA VAL A 74 2.92 8.60 -16.56
C VAL A 74 3.57 7.78 -17.66
N ASP A 75 4.88 7.88 -17.79
CA ASP A 75 5.66 7.17 -18.79
C ASP A 75 6.72 6.29 -18.11
N PHE A 76 6.55 4.97 -18.24
CA PHE A 76 7.56 3.98 -17.91
C PHE A 76 8.26 3.57 -19.19
N ASN A 77 9.57 3.83 -19.30
CA ASN A 77 10.33 3.37 -20.47
C ASN A 77 10.50 1.84 -20.46
N HIS A 78 10.86 1.27 -19.30
CA HIS A 78 11.03 -0.17 -19.12
C HIS A 78 10.50 -0.59 -17.75
N LEU A 79 9.54 -1.51 -17.74
CA LEU A 79 8.96 -2.13 -16.55
C LEU A 79 9.28 -3.62 -16.53
N THR A 80 9.90 -4.09 -15.46
CA THR A 80 10.17 -5.51 -15.20
C THR A 80 9.34 -5.97 -14.01
N VAL A 81 8.67 -7.12 -14.11
CA VAL A 81 7.89 -7.68 -13.00
C VAL A 81 8.34 -9.10 -12.68
N GLY A 82 8.75 -9.30 -11.43
CA GLY A 82 9.25 -10.57 -10.90
C GLY A 82 10.71 -10.84 -11.25
N ASP A 83 11.31 -11.71 -10.44
CA ASP A 83 12.68 -12.21 -10.60
C ASP A 83 12.73 -13.61 -9.97
N LYS A 84 12.58 -14.66 -10.79
CA LYS A 84 12.59 -16.06 -10.33
C LYS A 84 11.57 -16.36 -9.21
N ASN A 85 10.51 -15.58 -9.11
CA ASN A 85 9.50 -15.69 -8.07
C ASN A 85 8.09 -15.44 -8.63
N ALA A 86 7.06 -15.78 -7.84
CA ALA A 86 5.67 -15.52 -8.19
C ALA A 86 5.24 -14.11 -7.77
N ALA A 87 5.96 -13.08 -8.26
CA ALA A 87 5.66 -11.68 -7.94
C ALA A 87 4.24 -11.29 -8.35
N GLN A 88 3.58 -10.46 -7.54
CA GLN A 88 2.27 -9.89 -7.80
C GLN A 88 2.38 -8.37 -7.62
N ALA A 89 2.55 -7.68 -8.74
CA ALA A 89 2.73 -6.23 -8.78
C ALA A 89 1.39 -5.52 -9.05
N GLY A 90 1.22 -4.34 -8.45
CA GLY A 90 0.08 -3.47 -8.68
C GLY A 90 0.49 -2.07 -9.11
N ILE A 91 -0.11 -1.54 -10.18
CA ILE A 91 -0.03 -0.13 -10.53
C ILE A 91 -1.41 0.48 -10.36
N ILE A 92 -1.55 1.41 -9.41
CA ILE A 92 -2.73 2.27 -9.32
C ILE A 92 -2.44 3.46 -10.23
N ALA A 93 -2.97 3.40 -11.44
CA ALA A 93 -2.58 4.25 -12.56
C ALA A 93 -3.22 5.65 -12.49
N SER A 94 -2.62 6.63 -13.15
CA SER A 94 -3.35 7.86 -13.49
C SER A 94 -4.21 7.63 -14.74
N ASN A 95 -4.93 8.65 -15.20
CA ASN A 95 -5.75 8.58 -16.41
C ASN A 95 -4.96 8.15 -17.65
N LYS A 96 -3.66 8.46 -17.72
CA LYS A 96 -2.84 8.20 -18.91
C LYS A 96 -1.51 7.59 -18.51
N THR A 97 -1.38 6.29 -18.78
CA THR A 97 -0.16 5.54 -18.49
C THR A 97 0.39 4.93 -19.77
N HIS A 98 1.65 5.22 -20.07
CA HIS A 98 2.41 4.58 -21.13
C HIS A 98 3.51 3.70 -20.54
N ILE A 99 3.64 2.50 -21.09
CA ILE A 99 4.69 1.55 -20.77
C ILE A 99 5.37 1.17 -22.10
N GLY A 100 6.66 1.45 -22.20
CA GLY A 100 7.47 1.10 -23.36
C GLY A 100 7.60 -0.42 -23.49
N THR A 101 8.57 -0.99 -22.77
CA THR A 101 8.74 -2.45 -22.67
C THR A 101 8.27 -2.95 -21.32
N LEU A 102 7.40 -3.97 -21.32
CA LEU A 102 7.02 -4.74 -20.15
C LEU A 102 7.63 -6.14 -20.23
N ASP A 103 8.51 -6.48 -19.29
CA ASP A 103 9.08 -7.82 -19.13
C ASP A 103 8.47 -8.51 -17.91
N LEU A 104 7.71 -9.57 -18.13
CA LEU A 104 7.13 -10.39 -17.07
C LEU A 104 7.97 -11.63 -16.82
N TRP A 105 8.19 -11.99 -15.55
CA TRP A 105 8.65 -13.35 -15.23
C TRP A 105 7.55 -14.37 -15.52
N GLN A 106 7.93 -15.61 -15.86
CA GLN A 106 7.00 -16.68 -16.24
C GLN A 106 5.85 -16.94 -15.25
N SER A 107 6.04 -16.61 -13.96
CA SER A 107 5.02 -16.70 -12.90
C SER A 107 4.58 -15.36 -12.31
N ALA A 108 4.92 -14.24 -12.94
CA ALA A 108 4.58 -12.91 -12.44
C ALA A 108 3.15 -12.49 -12.84
N GLY A 109 2.49 -11.80 -11.92
CA GLY A 109 1.26 -11.06 -12.16
C GLY A 109 1.49 -9.56 -12.09
N LEU A 110 0.89 -8.81 -13.01
CA LEU A 110 0.77 -7.36 -12.95
C LEU A 110 -0.71 -6.97 -13.04
N ASN A 111 -1.18 -6.17 -12.09
CA ASN A 111 -2.51 -5.58 -12.12
C ASN A 111 -2.40 -4.06 -12.29
N ILE A 112 -2.90 -3.52 -13.38
CA ILE A 112 -2.97 -2.08 -13.64
C ILE A 112 -4.41 -1.65 -13.41
N ILE A 113 -4.63 -0.80 -12.41
CA ILE A 113 -5.96 -0.30 -12.06
C ILE A 113 -6.05 1.12 -12.57
N ALA A 114 -6.84 1.34 -13.62
CA ALA A 114 -7.21 2.65 -14.10
C ALA A 114 -8.23 3.31 -13.14
N PRO A 115 -8.27 4.65 -13.07
CA PRO A 115 -9.23 5.36 -12.22
C PRO A 115 -10.68 5.10 -12.65
N PRO A 116 -11.64 5.07 -11.70
CA PRO A 116 -13.06 5.00 -12.03
C PRO A 116 -13.53 6.32 -12.67
N GLU A 117 -14.76 6.30 -13.20
CA GLU A 117 -15.43 7.53 -13.64
C GLU A 117 -15.52 8.54 -12.47
N GLY A 118 -15.06 9.77 -12.71
CA GLY A 118 -14.95 10.80 -11.66
C GLY A 118 -13.63 10.79 -10.87
N GLY A 119 -12.72 9.86 -11.16
CA GLY A 119 -11.38 9.78 -10.56
C GLY A 119 -11.35 9.18 -9.15
N TYR A 120 -10.15 9.02 -8.60
CA TYR A 120 -9.99 8.56 -7.23
C TYR A 120 -10.45 9.64 -6.25
N LYS A 121 -11.35 9.29 -5.34
CA LYS A 121 -11.72 10.20 -4.25
C LYS A 121 -10.53 10.33 -3.30
N ASN A 122 -10.16 11.56 -2.97
CA ASN A 122 -9.33 11.79 -1.79
C ASN A 122 -10.11 11.28 -0.58
N GLN A 123 -9.58 10.27 0.12
CA GLN A 123 -10.01 9.99 1.48
C GLN A 123 -9.68 11.24 2.30
N THR A 124 -10.68 12.11 2.50
CA THR A 124 -10.64 13.03 3.62
C THR A 124 -10.72 12.16 4.86
N ASN A 125 -9.60 11.97 5.54
CA ASN A 125 -9.56 11.42 6.88
C ASN A 125 -10.23 12.43 7.83
N ASN A 126 -11.55 12.54 7.76
CA ASN A 126 -12.33 13.06 8.87
C ASN A 126 -12.40 11.94 9.89
N THR A 127 -11.32 11.76 10.65
CA THR A 127 -11.49 11.35 12.03
C THR A 127 -12.40 12.40 12.64
N PRO A 128 -13.58 12.09 13.20
CA PRO A 128 -14.20 13.02 14.13
C PRO A 128 -13.17 13.19 15.24
N SER A 129 -12.54 14.35 15.28
CA SER A 129 -11.79 14.78 16.45
C SER A 129 -12.77 14.62 17.61
N GLN A 130 -12.53 13.69 18.53
CA GLN A 130 -13.22 13.65 19.82
C GLN A 130 -12.74 14.87 20.62
N SER A 131 -13.09 16.06 20.14
CA SER A 131 -13.03 17.30 20.88
C SER A 131 -14.42 17.56 21.42
N GLY A 132 -14.60 17.25 22.71
CA GLY A 132 -15.55 17.92 23.59
C GLY A 132 -17.03 17.64 23.34
N ALA A 133 -17.53 16.48 23.78
CA ALA A 133 -18.89 16.44 24.31
C ALA A 133 -18.86 17.03 25.73
N LYS A 134 -19.27 18.28 25.84
CA LYS A 134 -19.60 18.97 27.09
C LYS A 134 -20.59 18.13 27.88
N ASN A 135 -20.18 17.63 29.04
CA ASN A 135 -21.11 17.24 30.09
C ASN A 135 -21.57 18.51 30.80
N ASP A 136 -22.63 19.13 30.30
CA ASP A 136 -23.33 20.19 31.02
C ASP A 136 -24.54 19.60 31.77
N LYS A 137 -24.48 19.81 33.10
CA LYS A 137 -25.54 19.78 34.13
C LYS A 137 -26.06 18.44 34.65
N ASN A 138 -25.81 18.19 35.94
CA ASN A 138 -26.66 18.81 36.97
C ASN A 138 -25.97 18.89 38.34
N GLU A 139 -26.06 20.06 38.97
CA GLU A 139 -25.60 20.37 40.34
C GLU A 139 -26.54 19.79 41.40
N SER A 140 -26.03 19.50 42.60
CA SER A 140 -26.55 20.07 43.88
C SER A 140 -25.95 19.39 45.13
N ALA A 141 -25.68 20.23 46.13
CA ALA A 141 -25.70 20.00 47.59
C ALA A 141 -24.46 19.44 48.32
N ASN A 142 -23.61 20.38 48.75
CA ASN A 142 -23.24 20.71 50.14
C ASN A 142 -22.96 19.60 51.20
N ASN A 143 -21.73 19.70 51.71
CA ASN A 143 -21.30 19.80 53.12
C ASN A 143 -21.35 18.60 54.09
N ASN A 144 -20.14 18.37 54.64
CA ASN A 144 -19.75 18.33 56.06
C ASN A 144 -19.35 17.01 56.73
N GLN A 145 -18.22 17.13 57.44
CA GLN A 145 -17.73 16.36 58.60
C GLN A 145 -17.22 14.94 58.33
N GLN A 146 -16.28 14.35 59.08
CA GLN A 146 -15.14 14.77 59.92
C GLN A 146 -14.54 13.44 60.45
N ASN A 147 -13.21 13.39 60.60
CA ASN A 147 -12.43 12.54 61.54
C ASN A 147 -12.19 11.02 61.31
N SER A 148 -10.88 10.74 61.23
CA SER A 148 -10.06 9.79 62.02
C SER A 148 -10.62 8.43 62.46
N ALA A 149 -9.90 7.35 62.13
CA ALA A 149 -9.12 6.54 63.10
C ALA A 149 -8.48 5.31 62.44
N GLN A 150 -7.35 4.89 63.03
CA GLN A 150 -6.48 3.75 62.70
C GLN A 150 -7.21 2.40 62.54
N ASN A 151 -6.68 1.51 61.69
CA ASN A 151 -6.45 0.12 62.11
C ASN A 151 -5.45 -0.65 61.22
N ASN A 152 -4.63 -1.45 61.91
CA ASN A 152 -3.49 -2.21 61.43
C ASN A 152 -3.87 -3.59 60.83
N ASN A 153 -2.96 -4.08 59.98
CA ASN A 153 -2.69 -5.49 59.65
C ASN A 153 -3.84 -6.34 59.06
N ASN A 154 -3.83 -6.49 57.74
CA ASN A 154 -4.11 -7.80 57.14
C ASN A 154 -3.37 -7.94 55.81
N THR A 155 -2.66 -9.05 55.61
CA THR A 155 -1.99 -9.44 54.36
C THR A 155 -3.03 -9.52 53.23
N SER A 156 -3.19 -8.44 52.48
CA SER A 156 -3.95 -8.48 51.22
C SER A 156 -2.99 -8.82 50.10
N VAL A 157 -3.16 -10.03 49.57
CA VAL A 157 -2.73 -10.39 48.21
C VAL A 157 -3.28 -9.30 47.29
N ILE A 158 -2.42 -8.42 46.79
CA ILE A 158 -2.79 -7.50 45.71
C ILE A 158 -2.90 -8.37 44.47
N ASN A 159 -4.06 -8.99 44.25
CA ASN A 159 -4.45 -9.35 42.90
C ASN A 159 -4.50 -8.02 42.13
N PRO A 160 -3.83 -7.90 40.97
CA PRO A 160 -3.98 -6.70 40.16
C PRO A 160 -5.48 -6.48 39.92
N PRO A 161 -6.02 -5.30 40.27
CA PRO A 161 -7.44 -5.05 40.19
C PRO A 161 -7.86 -5.27 38.74
N ASN A 162 -8.81 -6.19 38.54
CA ASN A 162 -9.58 -6.44 37.33
C ASN A 162 -8.96 -5.81 36.08
N SER A 163 -8.13 -6.55 35.35
CA SER A 163 -7.86 -6.25 33.96
C SER A 163 -9.15 -6.49 33.17
N VAL A 164 -10.11 -5.57 33.27
CA VAL A 164 -11.30 -5.60 32.45
C VAL A 164 -10.79 -5.51 31.02
N GLN A 165 -10.89 -6.61 30.27
CA GLN A 165 -10.53 -6.65 28.87
C GLN A 165 -11.40 -5.63 28.16
N LYS A 166 -10.79 -4.55 27.71
CA LYS A 166 -11.48 -3.50 26.97
C LYS A 166 -11.55 -3.92 25.51
N THR A 167 -12.76 -3.97 24.97
CA THR A 167 -12.95 -4.17 23.54
C THR A 167 -12.44 -2.95 22.78
N GLU A 168 -11.60 -3.19 21.77
CA GLU A 168 -11.14 -2.18 20.83
C GLU A 168 -11.94 -2.33 19.54
N ILE A 169 -12.51 -1.23 19.04
CA ILE A 169 -13.17 -1.22 17.74
C ILE A 169 -12.11 -0.84 16.72
N GLN A 170 -11.81 -1.77 15.81
CA GLN A 170 -10.89 -1.51 14.72
C GLN A 170 -11.46 -0.44 13.76
N PRO A 171 -10.61 0.41 13.17
CA PRO A 171 -11.06 1.37 12.18
C PRO A 171 -11.71 0.66 10.99
N THR A 172 -12.70 1.31 10.38
CA THR A 172 -13.34 0.79 9.17
C THR A 172 -12.30 0.56 8.07
N HIS A 173 -12.10 -0.69 7.68
CA HIS A 173 -11.25 -1.05 6.56
C HIS A 173 -12.10 -1.15 5.30
N VAL A 174 -12.03 -0.13 4.44
CA VAL A 174 -12.69 -0.17 3.13
C VAL A 174 -11.83 -1.04 2.21
N ILE A 175 -12.44 -2.09 1.66
CA ILE A 175 -11.81 -3.00 0.71
C ILE A 175 -12.39 -2.69 -0.67
N ASP A 176 -11.50 -2.40 -1.63
CA ASP A 176 -11.90 -2.16 -3.01
C ASP A 176 -12.14 -3.48 -3.75
N GLY A 177 -13.31 -3.61 -4.38
CA GLY A 177 -13.61 -4.68 -5.33
C GLY A 177 -13.23 -4.30 -6.76
N PRO A 178 -13.33 -5.22 -7.73
CA PRO A 178 -13.15 -4.87 -9.14
C PRO A 178 -14.20 -3.84 -9.58
N PHE A 179 -13.77 -2.82 -10.29
CA PHE A 179 -14.62 -1.76 -10.86
C PHE A 179 -14.14 -1.39 -12.26
N ALA A 180 -15.03 -0.86 -13.10
CA ALA A 180 -14.68 -0.44 -14.46
C ALA A 180 -13.88 0.87 -14.48
N GLY A 181 -12.89 0.97 -15.38
CA GLY A 181 -12.20 2.23 -15.66
C GLY A 181 -13.13 3.32 -16.19
N GLY A 182 -12.77 4.58 -15.95
CA GLY A 182 -13.47 5.75 -16.50
C GLY A 182 -13.30 5.87 -18.02
N LYS A 183 -14.17 6.64 -18.68
CA LYS A 183 -14.20 6.69 -20.16
C LYS A 183 -12.91 7.19 -20.82
N ASN A 184 -12.15 8.04 -20.13
CA ASN A 184 -10.96 8.70 -20.66
C ASN A 184 -9.66 8.14 -20.06
N THR A 185 -9.69 6.88 -19.59
CA THR A 185 -8.50 6.20 -19.08
C THR A 185 -7.83 5.39 -20.18
N VAL A 186 -6.51 5.49 -20.28
CA VAL A 186 -5.73 4.80 -21.29
C VAL A 186 -4.47 4.20 -20.66
N VAL A 187 -4.28 2.91 -20.92
CA VAL A 187 -3.05 2.17 -20.60
C VAL A 187 -2.46 1.68 -21.92
N ASN A 188 -1.41 2.36 -22.36
CA ASN A 188 -0.70 2.03 -23.60
C ASN A 188 0.55 1.22 -23.28
N ILE A 189 0.61 -0.03 -23.74
CA ILE A 189 1.79 -0.89 -23.58
C ILE A 189 2.32 -1.23 -24.96
N ASN A 190 3.54 -0.78 -25.27
CA ASN A 190 4.08 -0.91 -26.63
C ASN A 190 4.64 -2.32 -26.90
N ARG A 191 5.20 -2.96 -25.87
CA ARG A 191 5.77 -4.31 -26.00
C ARG A 191 5.62 -5.09 -24.70
N ILE A 192 5.24 -6.36 -24.83
CA ILE A 192 5.16 -7.32 -23.72
C ILE A 192 6.08 -8.50 -24.05
N ASN A 193 7.00 -8.80 -23.15
CA ASN A 193 7.82 -10.01 -23.20
C ASN A 193 7.60 -10.84 -21.94
N THR A 194 7.99 -12.11 -22.03
CA THR A 194 8.01 -13.04 -20.89
C THR A 194 9.38 -13.68 -20.80
N ASN A 195 10.01 -13.57 -19.62
CA ASN A 195 11.27 -14.23 -19.28
C ASN A 195 10.99 -15.54 -18.55
N ALA A 196 11.66 -16.61 -18.98
CA ALA A 196 11.52 -17.96 -18.45
C ALA A 196 12.90 -18.60 -18.26
N ASP A 197 13.10 -19.37 -17.18
CA ASP A 197 14.35 -20.12 -16.92
C ASP A 197 14.37 -21.53 -17.52
N GLY A 198 13.32 -21.92 -18.23
CA GLY A 198 13.20 -23.24 -18.83
C GLY A 198 12.81 -24.35 -17.84
N THR A 199 12.50 -24.01 -16.59
CA THR A 199 11.89 -24.98 -15.67
C THR A 199 10.52 -25.43 -16.20
N ILE A 200 10.15 -26.67 -15.90
CA ILE A 200 8.92 -27.30 -16.39
C ILE A 200 8.05 -27.67 -15.19
N ARG A 201 6.75 -27.35 -15.26
CA ARG A 201 5.73 -27.81 -14.33
C ARG A 201 4.50 -28.28 -15.08
N VAL A 202 3.71 -29.18 -14.48
CA VAL A 202 2.42 -29.60 -15.03
C VAL A 202 1.54 -28.37 -15.25
N GLY A 203 1.01 -28.21 -16.47
CA GLY A 203 0.20 -27.06 -16.85
C GLY A 203 0.97 -25.77 -17.20
N GLY A 204 2.30 -25.78 -17.12
CA GLY A 204 3.14 -24.62 -17.47
C GLY A 204 3.02 -23.44 -16.51
N TYR A 205 3.84 -22.41 -16.72
CA TYR A 205 3.79 -21.18 -15.94
C TYR A 205 2.79 -20.17 -16.53
N LYS A 206 2.17 -19.36 -15.67
CA LYS A 206 1.22 -18.32 -16.08
C LYS A 206 1.76 -16.97 -15.66
N ALA A 207 2.28 -16.22 -16.64
CA ALA A 207 2.47 -14.80 -16.53
C ALA A 207 1.13 -14.13 -16.85
N SER A 208 0.75 -13.09 -16.10
CA SER A 208 -0.54 -12.42 -16.30
C SER A 208 -0.43 -10.91 -16.17
N LEU A 209 -1.08 -10.22 -17.08
CA LEU A 209 -1.39 -8.80 -17.00
C LEU A 209 -2.92 -8.65 -16.93
N THR A 210 -3.40 -7.89 -15.97
CA THR A 210 -4.82 -7.54 -15.82
C THR A 210 -4.95 -6.02 -15.82
N THR A 211 -5.97 -5.52 -16.53
CA THR A 211 -6.42 -4.12 -16.49
C THR A 211 -7.94 -4.09 -16.47
N ASN A 212 -8.53 -3.10 -15.82
CA ASN A 212 -9.98 -2.91 -15.67
C ASN A 212 -10.61 -1.98 -16.70
#